data_AF-A0AAD4C3Y5-F1
#
_entry.id   AF-A0AAD4C3Y5-F1
#
_cell.length_a   1.000
_cell.length_b   1.000
_cell.length_c   1.000
_cell.angle_alpha   90.00
_cell.angle_beta   90.00
_cell.angle_gamma   90.00
#
_symmetry.space_group_name_H-M   'P 1'
#
loop_
_entity.id
_entity.type
_entity.pdbx_description
1 polymer ?
#
loop_
_entity_poly.entity_id
_entity_poly.type
_entity_poly.pdbx_seq_one_letter_code
_entity_poly.pdbx_strand_id
1 'polypeptide(L)'
;MGMRYHVKNVIQDQKPEWLFEGAQARIVGSFRLLVRVMIAKIEDGERLSKILHGVPVRGAQPGWTCVSWVKEALEQLGEDGSALGRRVLEWDTVRDAAMQYCRRKKDEHRFDGTREIDTDSTATYDLLSRQ
;
A
#
# COMPACT_ATOMS: atom_id res chain seq x y z
N MET A 1 2.56 -7.28 -14.42
CA MET A 1 3.19 -7.65 -13.13
C MET A 1 3.80 -6.41 -12.49
N GLY A 2 4.04 -6.41 -11.18
CA GLY A 2 4.75 -5.33 -10.48
C GLY A 2 5.28 -5.81 -9.14
N MET A 3 6.07 -4.98 -8.46
CA MET A 3 6.59 -5.32 -7.14
C MET A 3 5.59 -4.95 -6.06
N ARG A 4 5.35 -5.86 -5.11
CA ARG A 4 4.54 -5.60 -3.92
C ARG A 4 5.45 -5.70 -2.70
N TYR A 5 5.43 -4.65 -1.90
CA TYR A 5 6.05 -4.60 -0.59
C TYR A 5 4.96 -4.48 0.47
N HIS A 6 5.01 -5.32 1.49
CA HIS A 6 4.09 -5.24 2.61
C HIS A 6 4.67 -5.85 3.88
N VAL A 7 4.11 -5.44 5.02
CA VAL A 7 4.28 -6.14 6.28
C VAL A 7 2.98 -6.83 6.64
N LYS A 8 3.06 -8.13 6.91
CA LYS A 8 1.93 -8.97 7.27
C LYS A 8 2.14 -9.58 8.65
N ASN A 9 1.05 -9.71 9.40
CA ASN A 9 1.04 -10.52 10.60
C ASN A 9 0.82 -11.99 10.21
N VAL A 10 1.72 -12.87 10.62
CA VAL A 10 1.62 -14.32 10.43
C VAL A 10 1.61 -14.99 11.79
N ILE A 11 0.98 -16.16 11.89
CA ILE A 11 1.09 -16.99 13.08
C ILE A 11 2.21 -17.99 12.81
N GLN A 12 3.32 -17.87 13.53
CA GLN A 12 4.44 -18.79 13.48
C GLN A 12 4.67 -19.34 14.89
N ASP A 13 4.75 -20.67 15.03
CA ASP A 13 4.91 -21.35 16.32
C ASP A 13 3.93 -20.87 17.41
N GLN A 14 2.65 -20.71 17.02
CA GLN A 14 1.54 -20.23 17.86
C GLN A 14 1.72 -18.79 18.39
N LYS A 15 2.65 -18.01 17.82
CA LYS A 15 2.89 -16.61 18.18
C LYS A 15 2.67 -15.70 16.96
N PRO A 16 2.09 -14.50 17.16
CA PRO A 16 1.99 -13.52 16.09
C PRO A 16 3.38 -12.95 15.79
N GLU A 17 3.81 -13.07 14.55
CA GLU A 17 5.05 -12.50 14.02
C GLU A 17 4.75 -11.54 12.88
N TRP A 18 5.53 -10.47 12.77
CA TRP A 18 5.41 -9.49 11.70
C TRP A 18 6.54 -9.68 10.71
N LEU A 19 6.19 -9.94 9.45
CA LEU A 19 7.16 -10.21 8.39
C LEU A 19 7.01 -9.20 7.26
N PHE A 20 8.13 -8.63 6.85
CA PHE A 20 8.24 -7.90 5.60
C PHE A 20 8.42 -8.87 4.42
N GLU A 21 7.70 -8.63 3.33
CA GLU A 21 7.85 -9.34 2.06
C GLU A 21 7.90 -8.33 0.91
N GLY A 22 8.93 -8.44 0.07
CA GLY A 22 9.03 -7.79 -1.23
C GLY A 22 9.03 -8.85 -2.32
N ALA A 23 7.97 -8.92 -3.14
CA ALA A 23 7.84 -9.96 -4.16
C ALA A 23 7.13 -9.45 -5.42
N GLN A 24 7.49 -10.05 -6.56
CA GLN A 24 6.77 -9.81 -7.81
C GLN A 24 5.35 -10.37 -7.68
N ALA A 25 4.36 -9.54 -7.98
CA ALA A 25 2.95 -9.86 -7.83
C ALA A 25 2.14 -9.41 -9.04
N ARG A 26 1.01 -10.09 -9.27
CA ARG A 26 -0.03 -9.59 -10.16
C ARG A 26 -0.70 -8.40 -9.48
N ILE A 27 -0.60 -7.21 -10.10
CA ILE A 27 -1.17 -5.96 -9.58
C ILE A 27 -2.70 -5.93 -9.73
N VAL A 28 -3.24 -6.77 -10.61
CA VAL A 28 -4.64 -6.81 -11.01
C VAL A 28 -5.24 -8.18 -10.70
N GLY A 29 -6.49 -8.24 -10.26
CA GLY A 29 -7.18 -9.50 -9.98
C GLY A 29 -6.66 -10.26 -8.76
N SER A 30 -6.06 -9.54 -7.80
CA SER A 30 -5.81 -10.12 -6.48
C SER A 30 -7.07 -9.94 -5.63
N PHE A 31 -7.79 -11.03 -5.33
CA PHE A 31 -8.98 -11.01 -4.45
C PHE A 31 -8.73 -10.39 -3.06
N ARG A 32 -7.46 -10.22 -2.66
CA ARG A 32 -7.06 -9.61 -1.38
C ARG A 32 -6.83 -8.10 -1.46
N LEU A 33 -6.96 -7.48 -2.63
CA LEU A 33 -6.76 -6.04 -2.84
C LEU A 33 -8.10 -5.34 -3.07
N LEU A 34 -8.55 -4.55 -2.08
CA LEU A 34 -9.82 -3.81 -2.16
C LEU A 34 -9.75 -2.64 -3.15
N VAL A 35 -8.73 -1.80 -2.99
CA VAL A 35 -8.50 -0.61 -3.82
C VAL A 35 -7.00 -0.38 -4.03
N ARG A 36 -6.67 0.34 -5.09
CA ARG A 36 -5.32 0.84 -5.40
C ARG A 36 -5.37 2.36 -5.50
N VAL A 37 -4.43 3.04 -4.85
CA VAL A 37 -4.27 4.50 -4.96
C VAL A 37 -2.90 4.80 -5.54
N MET A 38 -2.85 5.55 -6.65
CA MET A 38 -1.60 6.04 -7.22
C MET A 38 -1.21 7.33 -6.51
N ILE A 39 -0.09 7.31 -5.81
CA ILE A 39 0.40 8.44 -5.00
C ILE A 39 1.72 9.03 -5.51
N ALA A 40 2.43 8.34 -6.41
CA ALA A 40 3.72 8.79 -6.93
C ALA A 40 4.06 8.15 -8.27
N LYS A 41 4.99 8.77 -9.00
CA LYS A 41 5.73 8.19 -10.12
C LYS A 41 7.11 7.76 -9.65
N ILE A 42 7.55 6.58 -10.06
CA ILE A 42 8.86 6.02 -9.71
C ILE A 42 9.87 6.51 -10.73
N GLU A 43 10.98 7.08 -10.27
CA GLU A 43 12.12 7.49 -11.12
C GLU A 43 13.28 6.50 -10.97
N ASP A 44 13.51 5.98 -9.76
CA ASP A 44 14.54 4.99 -9.48
C ASP A 44 13.95 3.82 -8.67
N GLY A 45 13.70 2.71 -9.37
CA GLY A 45 13.08 1.52 -8.77
C GLY A 45 14.01 0.72 -7.85
N GLU A 46 15.32 0.70 -8.13
CA GLU A 46 16.29 0.01 -7.28
C GLU A 46 16.46 0.75 -5.95
N ARG A 47 16.56 2.07 -6.02
CA ARG A 47 16.63 2.95 -4.84
C ARG A 47 15.36 2.86 -4.01
N LEU A 48 14.18 2.91 -4.64
CA LEU A 48 12.90 2.67 -3.96
C LEU A 48 12.90 1.33 -3.23
N SER A 49 13.33 0.26 -3.91
CA SER A 49 13.41 -1.07 -3.31
C SER A 49 14.32 -1.06 -2.09
N LYS A 50 15.52 -0.47 -2.20
CA LYS A 50 16.48 -0.38 -1.10
C LYS A 50 15.92 0.35 0.11
N ILE A 51 15.22 1.47 -0.10
CA ILE A 51 14.56 2.24 0.97
C ILE A 51 13.50 1.38 1.66
N LEU A 52 12.60 0.76 0.89
CA LEU A 52 11.53 -0.05 1.45
C LEU A 52 12.02 -1.27 2.25
N HIS A 53 13.12 -1.90 1.83
CA HIS A 53 13.76 -2.97 2.62
C HIS A 53 14.43 -2.45 3.91
N GLY A 54 14.82 -1.18 3.93
CA GLY A 54 15.39 -0.52 5.11
C GLY A 54 14.37 -0.09 6.16
N VAL A 55 13.07 -0.05 5.80
CA VAL A 55 12.01 0.36 6.73
C VAL A 55 11.82 -0.71 7.81
N PRO A 56 12.05 -0.38 9.08
CA PRO A 56 12.10 -1.37 10.15
C PRO A 56 10.72 -1.93 10.51
N VAL A 57 10.68 -3.24 10.76
CA VAL A 57 9.50 -3.93 11.27
C VAL A 57 9.53 -3.93 12.80
N ARG A 58 8.56 -3.27 13.44
CA ARG A 58 8.51 -3.06 14.90
C ARG A 58 7.38 -3.81 15.56
N GLY A 59 7.16 -5.05 15.12
CA GLY A 59 6.03 -5.88 15.56
C GLY A 59 5.91 -6.11 17.07
N ALA A 60 7.01 -5.97 17.81
CA ALA A 60 7.03 -6.08 19.27
C ALA A 60 6.58 -4.80 20.01
N GLN A 61 6.50 -3.66 19.32
CA GLN A 61 6.09 -2.39 19.93
C GLN A 61 4.55 -2.33 20.07
N PRO A 62 4.02 -2.05 21.28
CA PRO A 62 2.57 -1.90 21.47
C PRO A 62 1.97 -0.84 20.56
N GLY A 63 0.85 -1.17 19.91
CA GLY A 63 0.14 -0.27 18.99
C GLY A 63 0.75 -0.16 17.59
N TRP A 64 1.88 -0.83 17.31
CA TRP A 64 2.45 -0.88 15.97
C TRP A 64 1.63 -1.79 15.04
N THR A 65 1.46 -1.38 13.79
CA THR A 65 0.70 -2.12 12.78
C THR A 65 1.37 -2.02 11.40
N CYS A 66 0.90 -2.79 10.42
CA CYS A 66 1.32 -2.62 9.03
C CYS A 66 0.99 -1.22 8.46
N VAL A 67 -0.01 -0.54 9.02
CA VAL A 67 -0.34 0.85 8.67
C VAL A 67 0.77 1.79 9.13
N SER A 68 1.32 1.56 10.33
CA SER A 68 2.47 2.30 10.86
C SER A 68 3.70 2.11 9.97
N TRP A 69 3.94 0.90 9.47
CA TRP A 69 5.03 0.63 8.51
C TRP A 69 4.88 1.43 7.21
N VAL A 70 3.66 1.49 6.63
CA VAL A 70 3.43 2.28 5.41
C VAL A 70 3.70 3.77 5.66
N LYS A 71 3.31 4.29 6.83
CA LYS A 71 3.62 5.67 7.21
C LYS A 71 5.13 5.93 7.24
N GLU A 72 5.89 5.11 7.97
CA GLU A 72 7.36 5.23 8.05
C GLU A 72 8.01 5.08 6.65
N ALA A 73 7.47 4.21 5.78
CA ALA A 73 7.96 4.04 4.42
C ALA A 73 7.78 5.30 3.56
N LEU A 74 6.64 5.99 3.67
CA LEU A 74 6.41 7.24 2.94
C LEU A 74 7.30 8.37 3.45
N GLU A 75 7.53 8.43 4.76
CA GLU A 75 8.46 9.39 5.38
C GLU A 75 9.88 9.19 4.83
N GLN A 76 10.41 7.96 4.85
CA GLN A 76 11.75 7.66 4.34
C GLN A 76 11.90 7.91 2.82
N LEU A 77 10.85 7.62 2.03
CA LEU A 77 10.84 7.95 0.60
C LEU A 77 10.80 9.46 0.36
N GLY A 78 10.18 10.23 1.26
CA GLY A 78 10.17 11.69 1.22
C GLY A 78 11.53 12.29 1.55
N GLU A 79 12.19 11.77 2.58
CA GLU A 79 13.55 12.16 3.00
C GLU A 79 14.60 11.88 1.92
N ASP A 80 14.47 10.75 1.21
CA ASP A 80 15.37 10.39 0.11
C ASP A 80 15.33 11.40 -1.05
N GLY A 81 14.13 11.87 -1.37
CA GLY A 81 13.89 12.89 -2.38
C GLY A 81 14.16 12.50 -3.83
N SER A 82 14.77 11.34 -4.10
CA SER A 82 15.35 10.99 -5.42
C SER A 82 14.78 9.72 -6.04
N ALA A 83 14.13 8.85 -5.26
CA ALA A 83 13.50 7.63 -5.77
C ALA A 83 12.19 7.90 -6.53
N LEU A 84 11.55 9.04 -6.28
CA LEU A 84 10.21 9.38 -6.75
C LEU A 84 10.18 10.74 -7.44
N GLY A 85 9.50 10.82 -8.58
CA GLY A 85 9.20 12.07 -9.28
C GLY A 85 7.97 12.78 -8.71
N ARG A 86 6.97 13.05 -9.56
CA ARG A 86 5.66 13.60 -9.11
C ARG A 86 5.06 12.71 -8.01
N ARG A 87 4.77 13.28 -6.84
CA ARG A 87 4.40 12.52 -5.64
C ARG A 87 3.51 13.30 -4.65
N VAL A 88 2.71 12.56 -3.89
CA VAL A 88 1.95 12.99 -2.71
C VAL A 88 2.27 11.98 -1.60
N LEU A 89 3.09 12.39 -0.62
CA LEU A 89 3.58 11.50 0.44
C LEU A 89 3.03 11.83 1.83
N GLU A 90 2.35 12.96 1.98
CA GLU A 90 1.74 13.36 3.25
C GLU A 90 0.78 12.29 3.76
N TRP A 91 1.09 11.75 4.94
CA TRP A 91 0.44 10.55 5.48
C TRP A 91 -1.08 10.69 5.53
N ASP A 92 -1.57 11.78 6.13
CA ASP A 92 -3.00 12.00 6.29
C ASP A 92 -3.70 12.16 4.93
N THR A 93 -3.05 12.82 3.96
CA THR A 93 -3.58 12.97 2.61
C THR A 93 -3.70 11.62 1.89
N VAL A 94 -2.65 10.79 1.95
CA VAL A 94 -2.65 9.45 1.33
C VAL A 94 -3.67 8.53 2.00
N ARG A 95 -3.67 8.50 3.34
CA ARG A 95 -4.57 7.66 4.13
C ARG A 95 -6.02 8.03 3.89
N ASP A 96 -6.36 9.32 3.95
CA ASP A 96 -7.74 9.77 3.79
C ASP A 96 -8.25 9.54 2.37
N ALA A 97 -7.41 9.77 1.35
CA ALA A 97 -7.76 9.43 -0.02
C ALA A 97 -8.06 7.92 -0.19
N ALA A 98 -7.23 7.05 0.38
CA ALA A 98 -7.44 5.61 0.33
C ALA A 98 -8.72 5.18 1.06
N MET A 99 -8.96 5.71 2.26
CA MET A 99 -10.14 5.38 3.06
C MET A 99 -11.43 5.92 2.44
N GLN A 100 -11.43 7.15 1.93
CA GLN A 100 -12.58 7.74 1.24
C GLN A 100 -12.90 6.96 -0.03
N TYR A 101 -11.89 6.58 -0.81
CA TYR A 101 -12.11 5.80 -2.02
C TYR A 101 -12.64 4.40 -1.72
N CYS A 102 -12.08 3.73 -0.70
CA CYS A 102 -12.56 2.43 -0.24
C CYS A 102 -14.02 2.49 0.23
N ARG A 103 -14.40 3.51 1.02
CA ARG A 103 -15.78 3.74 1.46
C ARG A 103 -16.72 3.93 0.26
N ARG A 104 -16.35 4.78 -0.69
CA ARG A 104 -17.13 4.97 -1.92
C ARG A 104 -17.34 3.66 -2.68
N LYS A 105 -16.30 2.83 -2.81
CA LYS A 105 -16.43 1.51 -3.45
C LYS A 105 -17.31 0.54 -2.67
N LYS A 106 -17.31 0.62 -1.34
CA LYS A 106 -18.25 -0.12 -0.50
C LYS A 106 -19.69 0.33 -0.75
N ASP A 107 -19.94 1.65 -0.81
CA ASP A 107 -21.27 2.22 -1.05
C ASP A 107 -21.78 1.94 -2.47
N GLU A 108 -20.86 1.77 -3.44
CA GLU A 108 -21.15 1.29 -4.80
C GLU A 108 -21.39 -0.24 -4.87
N HIS A 109 -21.47 -0.92 -3.71
CA HIS A 109 -21.68 -2.38 -3.59
C HIS A 109 -20.57 -3.24 -4.22
N ARG A 110 -19.33 -2.74 -4.25
CA ARG A 110 -18.20 -3.47 -4.88
C ARG A 110 -17.74 -4.69 -4.07
N PHE A 111 -18.01 -4.75 -2.78
CA PHE A 111 -17.38 -5.76 -1.91
C PHE A 111 -18.38 -6.75 -1.27
N ASP A 112 -19.67 -6.59 -1.52
CA ASP A 112 -20.73 -7.36 -0.85
C ASP A 112 -21.31 -8.51 -1.69
N GLY A 113 -20.80 -8.71 -2.92
CA GLY A 113 -21.22 -9.79 -3.80
C GLY A 113 -22.61 -9.61 -4.41
N THR A 114 -23.23 -8.43 -4.26
CA THR A 114 -24.59 -8.17 -4.76
C THR A 114 -24.63 -7.82 -6.26
N ARG A 115 -23.46 -7.62 -6.89
CA ARG A 115 -23.32 -7.30 -8.32
C ARG A 115 -22.19 -8.11 -8.94
N GLU A 116 -22.34 -8.44 -10.21
CA GLU A 116 -21.26 -9.00 -11.01
C GLU A 116 -20.19 -7.91 -11.22
N ILE A 117 -18.98 -8.20 -10.80
CA ILE A 117 -17.85 -7.28 -10.85
C ILE A 117 -16.77 -7.92 -11.68
N ASP A 118 -16.23 -7.15 -12.61
CA ASP A 118 -15.01 -7.53 -13.30
C ASP A 118 -13.87 -7.73 -12.27
N THR A 119 -13.62 -8.99 -11.94
CA THR A 119 -12.58 -9.41 -11.00
C THR A 119 -11.19 -9.28 -11.60
N ASP A 120 -11.07 -9.10 -12.92
CA ASP A 120 -9.85 -8.71 -13.61
C ASP A 120 -9.63 -7.19 -13.59
N SER A 121 -10.46 -6.41 -12.89
CA SER A 121 -10.24 -4.99 -12.63
C SER A 121 -9.97 -4.72 -11.14
N THR A 122 -8.91 -3.96 -10.84
CA THR A 122 -8.70 -3.40 -9.49
C THR A 122 -9.23 -1.97 -9.46
N ALA A 123 -10.13 -1.66 -8.51
CA ALA A 123 -10.59 -0.29 -8.28
C ALA A 123 -9.38 0.62 -8.02
N THR A 124 -9.11 1.51 -8.97
CA THR A 124 -7.93 2.38 -8.94
C THR A 124 -8.35 3.83 -8.81
N TYR A 125 -7.63 4.59 -8.00
CA TYR A 125 -7.80 6.03 -7.84
C TYR A 125 -6.46 6.72 -8.05
N ASP A 126 -6.44 7.75 -8.89
CA ASP A 126 -5.24 8.54 -9.15
C ASP A 126 -5.24 9.80 -8.29
N LEU A 127 -4.47 9.77 -7.19
CA LEU A 127 -4.35 10.91 -6.28
C LEU A 127 -3.49 12.03 -6.89
N LEU A 128 -2.65 11.73 -7.88
CA LEU A 128 -1.82 12.72 -8.55
C LEU A 128 -2.65 13.64 -9.46
N SER A 129 -3.82 13.19 -9.93
CA SER A 129 -4.72 13.97 -10.79
C SER A 129 -5.39 15.17 -10.10
N ARG A 130 -5.27 15.27 -8.76
CA ARG A 130 -5.89 16.34 -7.95
C ARG A 130 -4.98 17.54 -7.65
N GLN A 131 -3.78 17.58 -8.24
CA GLN A 131 -2.86 18.72 -8.14
C GLN A 131 -2.63 19.37 -9.50
#